data_AF-A0A9R0ZGC8-F1
#
_entry.id   AF-A0A9R0ZGC8-F1
#
_cell.length_a   1.000
_cell.length_b   1.000
_cell.length_c   1.000
_cell.angle_alpha   90.00
_cell.angle_beta   90.00
_cell.angle_gamma   90.00
#
_symmetry.space_group_name_H-M   'P 1'
#
loop_
_entity.id
_entity.type
_entity.pdbx_description
1 polymer ?
#
loop_
_entity_poly.entity_id
_entity_poly.type
_entity_poly.pdbx_seq_one_letter_code
_entity_poly.pdbx_strand_id
1 'polypeptide(L)'
;MDGGGAHHNGGDRVRRAVAGLGHGAAGLGGRAAHPGALRHHHLLHLRPPRRLLPRRRPRHGQAQLHLHRGRPGLPSGWHVWFCGFCQYVNMFGTGIGYTITASTSAAALKKSNCFHWHGHKADCSQYLSAYIIAFGVVQVIFCQVPNFHKLSWLSIVAAIMSFSYATIAVGLSLAQTISGPRGRTSLTGTEVGVDVDASQKVWMTFQALGNVAFAYSYSIILIEIQDTLRSPPGENKTMRKATLMGISTTTAFYMLCGCLGYSAFGNDANGNILTGFGFYEPYWLVDFANVCIVLHLVGGFQVFCQPLFAAVEGGAARRYPGLGREHAVVFRLVWRTAFVGLITLLAMLMPFFNSILGFLGSIAFWPLTVFFPVEMYIRQRQIPRFGTKWVALQSLSFVCFLVTVAACAASIQGVRDSLKTYTPFTTKS
;
A
#
# COMPACT_ATOMS: atom_id res chain seq x y z
N MET A 1 19.06 5.35 -45.59
CA MET A 1 20.43 5.33 -45.05
C MET A 1 20.32 5.03 -43.57
N ASP A 2 19.76 3.86 -43.21
CA ASP A 2 20.34 2.51 -43.31
C ASP A 2 21.58 2.43 -42.41
N GLY A 3 21.77 1.46 -41.51
CA GLY A 3 21.08 0.28 -41.04
C GLY A 3 21.76 -0.05 -39.69
N GLY A 4 21.12 -0.69 -38.72
CA GLY A 4 21.02 -2.14 -38.69
C GLY A 4 22.09 -2.74 -37.75
N GLY A 5 21.64 -3.44 -36.70
CA GLY A 5 22.37 -4.57 -36.13
C GLY A 5 23.08 -4.38 -34.79
N ALA A 6 22.38 -4.68 -33.69
CA ALA A 6 22.92 -5.49 -32.60
C ALA A 6 21.76 -6.11 -31.79
N HIS A 7 21.50 -7.38 -32.06
CA HIS A 7 20.53 -8.26 -31.42
C HIS A 7 21.27 -9.16 -30.40
N HIS A 8 20.55 -9.60 -29.36
CA HIS A 8 20.92 -10.59 -28.32
C HIS A 8 21.98 -10.12 -27.30
N ASN A 9 21.92 -10.39 -25.99
CA ASN A 9 21.22 -11.40 -25.19
C ASN A 9 20.96 -10.82 -23.78
N GLY A 10 19.83 -11.14 -23.14
CA GLY A 10 19.59 -10.74 -21.74
C GLY A 10 18.19 -11.04 -21.20
N GLY A 11 17.22 -11.32 -22.07
CA GLY A 11 15.93 -11.85 -21.69
C GLY A 11 15.94 -13.37 -21.63
N ASP A 12 16.56 -13.96 -20.61
CA ASP A 12 16.28 -15.36 -20.19
C ASP A 12 16.88 -15.78 -18.83
N ARG A 13 17.67 -14.92 -18.16
CA ARG A 13 18.19 -15.22 -16.81
C ARG A 13 17.33 -14.73 -15.64
N VAL A 14 16.30 -13.92 -15.88
CA VAL A 14 15.40 -13.40 -14.81
C VAL A 14 14.08 -14.18 -14.72
N ARG A 15 13.73 -14.97 -15.74
CA ARG A 15 12.53 -15.83 -15.71
C ARG A 15 12.71 -17.13 -14.90
N ARG A 16 13.94 -17.46 -14.51
CA ARG A 16 14.29 -18.64 -13.69
C ARG A 16 14.64 -18.33 -12.23
N ALA A 17 14.70 -17.07 -11.82
CA ALA A 17 15.00 -16.70 -10.44
C ALA A 17 13.77 -16.63 -9.51
N VAL A 18 12.56 -16.91 -10.01
CA VAL A 18 11.30 -16.92 -9.21
C VAL A 18 10.53 -18.23 -9.38
N ALA A 19 11.16 -19.27 -9.94
CA ALA A 19 10.59 -20.61 -10.08
C ALA A 19 11.48 -21.62 -9.35
N GLY A 20 11.49 -21.52 -8.03
CA GLY A 20 12.29 -22.39 -7.17
C GLY A 20 11.79 -22.28 -5.74
N LEU A 21 10.61 -22.87 -5.47
CA LEU A 21 10.14 -23.35 -4.17
C LEU A 21 8.83 -24.11 -4.41
N GLY A 22 8.90 -25.45 -4.31
CA GLY A 22 7.71 -26.31 -4.19
C GLY A 22 7.44 -27.31 -5.31
N HIS A 23 8.41 -28.15 -5.69
CA HIS A 23 8.13 -29.47 -6.25
C HIS A 23 8.90 -30.53 -5.48
N GLY A 24 8.19 -31.46 -4.84
CA GLY A 24 8.81 -32.65 -4.24
C GLY A 24 8.01 -33.28 -3.10
N ALA A 25 6.89 -33.95 -3.42
CA ALA A 25 6.47 -35.17 -2.73
C ALA A 25 5.68 -36.03 -3.72
N ALA A 26 6.36 -37.03 -4.30
CA ALA A 26 5.77 -38.20 -4.97
C ALA A 26 5.07 -39.10 -3.92
N GLY A 27 4.16 -40.02 -4.22
CA GLY A 27 3.69 -40.61 -5.47
C GLY A 27 2.65 -41.70 -5.16
N LEU A 28 2.39 -42.57 -6.14
CA LEU A 28 1.40 -43.67 -6.24
C LEU A 28 0.00 -43.22 -6.70
N GLY A 29 -0.58 -43.69 -7.81
CA GLY A 29 -0.17 -44.69 -8.80
C GLY A 29 -1.05 -44.58 -10.05
N GLY A 30 -0.55 -45.09 -11.18
CA GLY A 30 -1.17 -44.95 -12.50
C GLY A 30 -1.92 -46.18 -13.03
N ARG A 31 -2.53 -46.01 -14.20
CA ARG A 31 -2.76 -46.97 -15.30
C ARG A 31 -3.32 -46.17 -16.50
N ALA A 32 -2.58 -46.07 -17.61
CA ALA A 32 -2.73 -46.83 -18.89
C ALA A 32 -4.01 -46.44 -19.67
N ALA A 33 -4.06 -46.12 -20.97
CA ALA A 33 -3.19 -46.47 -22.09
C ALA A 33 -3.41 -45.53 -23.33
N HIS A 34 -2.32 -45.39 -24.10
CA HIS A 34 -2.07 -45.18 -25.55
C HIS A 34 -3.02 -44.47 -26.58
N PRO A 35 -2.45 -43.92 -27.69
CA PRO A 35 -3.02 -42.90 -28.57
C PRO A 35 -3.22 -43.30 -30.06
N GLY A 36 -3.86 -42.42 -30.85
CA GLY A 36 -3.87 -42.39 -32.33
C GLY A 36 -4.25 -40.99 -32.82
N ALA A 37 -3.38 -40.18 -33.45
CA ALA A 37 -2.86 -40.27 -34.81
C ALA A 37 -3.94 -40.04 -35.90
N LEU A 38 -4.04 -38.81 -36.45
CA LEU A 38 -3.65 -38.49 -37.84
C LEU A 38 -4.10 -37.08 -38.26
N ARG A 39 -3.24 -36.45 -39.06
CA ARG A 39 -3.35 -35.16 -39.74
C ARG A 39 -4.03 -35.33 -41.11
N HIS A 40 -4.43 -34.16 -41.65
CA HIS A 40 -4.67 -33.80 -43.06
C HIS A 40 -6.09 -33.97 -43.62
N HIS A 41 -6.75 -32.85 -43.91
CA HIS A 41 -6.70 -32.24 -45.25
C HIS A 41 -7.22 -30.80 -45.26
N HIS A 42 -6.54 -29.97 -46.05
CA HIS A 42 -6.85 -28.57 -46.36
C HIS A 42 -7.59 -28.54 -47.71
N LEU A 43 -8.64 -27.72 -47.86
CA LEU A 43 -8.82 -26.69 -48.91
C LEU A 43 -10.31 -26.33 -49.12
N LEU A 44 -10.59 -25.01 -49.05
CA LEU A 44 -11.48 -24.21 -49.92
C LEU A 44 -12.99 -24.54 -49.91
N HIS A 45 -13.96 -23.64 -49.74
CA HIS A 45 -14.12 -22.21 -50.01
C HIS A 45 -15.24 -21.67 -49.10
N LEU A 46 -15.17 -20.39 -48.71
CA LEU A 46 -16.27 -19.39 -48.68
C LEU A 46 -15.86 -18.21 -47.79
N ARG A 47 -15.50 -17.08 -48.42
CA ARG A 47 -15.39 -15.73 -47.79
C ARG A 47 -16.79 -15.06 -47.84
N PRO A 48 -17.01 -13.86 -47.24
CA PRO A 48 -16.72 -13.32 -45.90
C PRO A 48 -18.03 -12.74 -45.23
N PRO A 49 -18.08 -12.25 -43.97
CA PRO A 49 -17.63 -10.88 -43.66
C PRO A 49 -17.07 -10.75 -42.21
N ARG A 50 -15.77 -10.47 -42.07
CA ARG A 50 -15.24 -9.97 -40.78
C ARG A 50 -15.56 -8.47 -40.62
N ARG A 51 -16.84 -8.13 -40.50
CA ARG A 51 -17.30 -6.93 -39.80
C ARG A 51 -17.64 -7.35 -38.38
N LEU A 52 -16.64 -7.30 -37.48
CA LEU A 52 -16.75 -7.21 -36.01
C LEU A 52 -15.35 -7.33 -35.36
N LEU A 53 -14.33 -6.76 -36.00
CA LEU A 53 -13.08 -6.46 -35.29
C LEU A 53 -13.28 -5.10 -34.61
N PRO A 54 -13.14 -5.00 -33.28
CA PRO A 54 -13.11 -3.70 -32.62
C PRO A 54 -12.00 -2.88 -33.27
N ARG A 55 -12.34 -1.67 -33.71
CA ARG A 55 -11.36 -0.68 -34.20
C ARG A 55 -10.17 -0.66 -33.22
N ARG A 56 -8.95 -0.77 -33.76
CA ARG A 56 -7.71 -0.40 -33.06
C ARG A 56 -7.96 0.95 -32.39
N ARG A 57 -7.94 1.00 -31.05
CA ARG A 57 -7.87 2.26 -30.31
C ARG A 57 -6.59 2.98 -30.74
N PRO A 58 -6.60 4.30 -30.99
CA PRO A 58 -5.38 5.05 -31.19
C PRO A 58 -4.48 4.90 -29.96
N ARG A 59 -3.20 4.62 -30.20
CA ARG A 59 -2.14 4.68 -29.18
C ARG A 59 -1.93 6.14 -28.78
N HIS A 60 -2.67 6.60 -27.77
CA HIS A 60 -2.18 7.65 -26.89
C HIS A 60 -2.49 7.23 -25.45
N GLY A 61 -1.44 6.80 -24.75
CA GLY A 61 -1.45 6.56 -23.31
C GLY A 61 -1.55 7.90 -22.59
N GLN A 62 -2.77 8.41 -22.48
CA GLN A 62 -3.13 9.44 -21.53
C GLN A 62 -4.18 8.82 -20.63
N ALA A 63 -3.85 8.68 -19.34
CA ALA A 63 -4.73 8.19 -18.30
C ALA A 63 -6.06 8.95 -18.35
N GLN A 64 -7.04 8.38 -19.05
CA GLN A 64 -8.40 8.86 -19.02
C GLN A 64 -9.00 8.20 -17.81
N LEU A 65 -9.17 8.97 -16.74
CA LEU A 65 -10.03 8.66 -15.61
C LEU A 65 -11.39 8.23 -16.18
N HIS A 66 -11.59 6.92 -16.34
CA HIS A 66 -12.64 6.32 -17.16
C HIS A 66 -14.00 6.29 -16.42
N LEU A 67 -14.18 7.21 -15.47
CA LEU A 67 -15.37 7.35 -14.63
C LEU A 67 -16.41 8.34 -15.20
N HIS A 68 -16.09 9.09 -16.26
CA HIS A 68 -16.98 10.11 -16.83
C HIS A 68 -17.77 9.71 -18.09
N ARG A 69 -17.67 8.48 -18.59
CA ARG A 69 -18.41 8.08 -19.81
C ARG A 69 -19.46 7.03 -19.49
N GLY A 70 -20.73 7.47 -19.52
CA GLY A 70 -21.93 6.69 -19.20
C GLY A 70 -21.99 5.35 -19.89
N ARG A 71 -21.54 4.31 -19.18
CA ARG A 71 -21.96 2.93 -19.45
C ARG A 71 -23.21 2.65 -18.62
N PRO A 72 -24.19 1.91 -19.16
CA PRO A 72 -25.32 1.42 -18.36
C PRO A 72 -24.79 0.63 -17.16
N GLY A 73 -25.12 1.05 -15.94
CA GLY A 73 -24.74 0.35 -14.70
C GLY A 73 -23.66 1.02 -13.83
N LEU A 74 -23.08 2.17 -14.21
CA LEU A 74 -22.24 2.96 -13.30
C LEU A 74 -23.08 3.77 -12.31
N PRO A 75 -22.57 4.02 -11.08
CA PRO A 75 -23.28 4.83 -10.11
C PRO A 75 -23.32 6.31 -10.52
N SER A 76 -24.29 7.08 -9.99
CA SER A 76 -24.58 8.46 -10.45
C SER A 76 -23.36 9.38 -10.36
N GLY A 77 -23.38 10.54 -11.03
CA GLY A 77 -22.25 11.49 -11.02
C GLY A 77 -21.73 11.83 -9.60
N TRP A 78 -22.64 11.87 -8.62
CA TRP A 78 -22.31 12.02 -7.19
C TRP A 78 -21.45 10.88 -6.63
N HIS A 79 -21.79 9.63 -6.93
CA HIS A 79 -21.05 8.46 -6.44
C HIS A 79 -19.63 8.40 -7.02
N VAL A 80 -19.49 8.75 -8.29
CA VAL A 80 -18.19 8.86 -8.96
C VAL A 80 -17.31 9.91 -8.29
N TRP A 81 -17.89 11.09 -8.03
CA TRP A 81 -17.20 12.17 -7.34
C TRP A 81 -16.78 11.77 -5.92
N PHE A 82 -17.70 11.15 -5.15
CA PHE A 82 -17.42 10.70 -3.79
C PHE A 82 -16.33 9.62 -3.74
N CYS A 83 -16.36 8.65 -4.67
CA CYS A 83 -15.32 7.63 -4.80
C CYS A 83 -13.94 8.26 -5.05
N GLY A 84 -13.85 9.18 -6.02
CA GLY A 84 -12.61 9.90 -6.32
C GLY A 84 -12.13 10.74 -5.14
N PHE A 85 -13.04 11.40 -4.42
CA PHE A 85 -12.71 12.16 -3.22
C PHE A 85 -12.10 11.26 -2.13
N CYS A 86 -12.76 10.16 -1.77
CA CYS A 86 -12.25 9.21 -0.79
C CYS A 86 -10.88 8.65 -1.20
N GLN A 87 -10.71 8.33 -2.48
CA GLN A 87 -9.46 7.79 -3.03
C GLN A 87 -8.31 8.80 -2.91
N TYR A 88 -8.52 10.05 -3.31
CA TYR A 88 -7.50 11.10 -3.26
C TYR A 88 -7.13 11.52 -1.84
N VAL A 89 -8.12 11.62 -0.95
CA VAL A 89 -7.86 11.85 0.49
C VAL A 89 -6.99 10.72 1.04
N ASN A 90 -7.25 9.47 0.65
CA ASN A 90 -6.44 8.36 1.13
C ASN A 90 -5.02 8.37 0.56
N MET A 91 -4.85 8.60 -0.75
CA MET A 91 -3.52 8.75 -1.36
C MET A 91 -2.69 9.85 -0.68
N PHE A 92 -3.31 11.00 -0.41
CA PHE A 92 -2.68 12.11 0.33
C PHE A 92 -2.29 11.67 1.75
N GLY A 93 -3.21 11.04 2.47
CA GLY A 93 -2.97 10.51 3.80
C GLY A 93 -1.88 9.45 3.86
N THR A 94 -1.82 8.52 2.90
CA THR A 94 -0.74 7.54 2.78
C THR A 94 0.61 8.22 2.64
N GLY A 95 0.69 9.36 1.93
CA GLY A 95 1.89 10.19 1.87
C GLY A 95 2.33 10.72 3.25
N ILE A 96 1.39 11.14 4.10
CA ILE A 96 1.67 11.53 5.49
C ILE A 96 2.19 10.34 6.29
N GLY A 97 1.49 9.20 6.23
CA GLY A 97 1.90 7.98 6.93
C GLY A 97 3.30 7.52 6.51
N TYR A 98 3.62 7.56 5.22
CA TYR A 98 4.94 7.21 4.69
C TYR A 98 6.03 8.17 5.16
N THR A 99 5.72 9.47 5.20
CA THR A 99 6.64 10.49 5.72
C THR A 99 6.98 10.22 7.18
N ILE A 100 5.98 9.94 8.03
CA ILE A 100 6.19 9.62 9.44
C ILE A 100 7.01 8.34 9.56
N THR A 101 6.62 7.27 8.87
CA THR A 101 7.26 5.94 8.99
C THR A 101 8.71 5.94 8.51
N ALA A 102 9.01 6.59 7.39
CA ALA A 102 10.38 6.68 6.90
C ALA A 102 11.25 7.50 7.87
N SER A 103 10.68 8.56 8.45
CA SER A 103 11.40 9.41 9.39
C SER A 103 11.65 8.72 10.72
N THR A 104 10.69 7.94 11.23
CA THR A 104 10.89 7.15 12.45
C THR A 104 11.93 6.05 12.24
N SER A 105 11.92 5.39 11.08
CA SER A 105 12.97 4.43 10.71
C SER A 105 14.34 5.08 10.55
N ALA A 106 14.43 6.25 9.92
CA ALA A 106 15.69 6.99 9.81
C ALA A 106 16.22 7.46 11.17
N ALA A 107 15.34 7.91 12.07
CA ALA A 107 15.72 8.24 13.45
C ALA A 107 16.20 7.01 14.23
N ALA A 108 15.60 5.85 13.97
CA ALA A 108 15.99 4.59 14.61
C ALA A 108 17.44 4.19 14.30
N LEU A 109 17.95 4.46 13.08
CA LEU A 109 19.37 4.23 12.74
C LEU A 109 20.33 4.99 13.67
N LYS A 110 20.04 6.26 13.96
CA LYS A 110 20.91 7.04 14.83
C LYS A 110 20.77 6.59 16.28
N LYS A 111 19.56 6.18 16.68
CA LYS A 111 19.25 5.70 18.02
C LYS A 111 19.91 4.35 18.31
N SER A 112 19.83 3.37 17.40
CA SER A 112 20.51 2.06 17.51
C SER A 112 22.02 2.20 17.61
N ASN A 113 22.63 2.97 16.70
CA ASN A 113 24.07 3.24 16.72
C ASN A 113 24.50 3.94 18.01
N CYS A 114 23.74 4.93 18.48
CA CYS A 114 24.03 5.61 19.74
C CYS A 114 24.04 4.61 20.92
N PHE A 115 23.03 3.74 21.03
CA PHE A 115 22.98 2.73 22.09
C PHE A 115 24.08 1.67 21.99
N HIS A 116 24.49 1.30 20.78
CA HIS A 116 25.60 0.38 20.57
C HIS A 116 26.92 0.96 21.09
N TRP A 117 27.22 2.21 20.73
CA TRP A 117 28.49 2.86 21.07
C TRP A 117 28.55 3.43 22.50
N HIS A 118 27.44 3.96 23.02
CA HIS A 118 27.40 4.65 24.32
C HIS A 118 26.67 3.84 25.41
N GLY A 119 26.16 2.65 25.07
CA GLY A 119 25.41 1.77 25.96
C GLY A 119 23.94 2.17 26.13
N HIS A 120 23.13 1.21 26.60
CA HIS A 120 21.67 1.36 26.74
C HIS A 120 21.19 2.41 27.75
N LYS A 121 22.11 3.01 28.53
CA LYS A 121 21.79 4.06 29.51
C LYS A 121 22.03 5.48 28.97
N ALA A 122 22.56 5.63 27.76
CA ALA A 122 22.84 6.94 27.16
C ALA A 122 21.55 7.64 26.70
N ASP A 123 21.52 8.98 26.80
CA ASP A 123 20.46 9.78 26.19
C ASP A 123 20.64 9.82 24.66
N CYS A 124 19.98 8.89 23.99
CA CYS A 124 19.98 8.79 22.53
C CYS A 124 18.74 9.44 21.89
N SER A 125 18.12 10.42 22.56
CA SER A 125 16.93 11.11 22.10
C SER A 125 17.12 11.80 20.74
N GLN A 126 16.15 11.64 19.83
CA GLN A 126 16.23 12.17 18.46
C GLN A 126 15.11 13.19 18.18
N TYR A 127 15.43 14.26 17.46
CA TYR A 127 14.42 15.20 16.96
C TYR A 127 13.77 14.65 15.69
N LEU A 128 12.61 14.00 15.82
CA LEU A 128 11.91 13.39 14.70
C LEU A 128 11.58 14.41 13.57
N SER A 129 11.30 15.67 13.93
CA SER A 129 11.02 16.74 12.97
C SER A 129 12.16 16.94 11.95
N ALA A 130 13.42 16.77 12.34
CA ALA A 130 14.56 16.90 11.42
C ALA A 130 14.54 15.80 10.35
N TYR A 131 14.21 14.56 10.72
CA TYR A 131 14.10 13.45 9.79
C TYR A 131 12.87 13.59 8.88
N ILE A 132 11.76 14.13 9.40
CA ILE A 132 10.56 14.46 8.60
C ILE A 132 10.88 15.49 7.52
N ILE A 133 11.58 16.57 7.88
CA ILE A 133 12.02 17.59 6.91
C ILE A 133 12.96 16.96 5.88
N ALA A 134 13.96 16.18 6.31
CA ALA A 134 14.91 15.54 5.42
C ALA A 134 14.22 14.61 4.41
N PHE A 135 13.29 13.77 4.86
CA PHE A 135 12.50 12.91 3.97
C PHE A 135 11.63 13.75 3.02
N GLY A 136 11.01 14.82 3.52
CA GLY A 136 10.26 15.77 2.69
C GLY A 136 11.10 16.38 1.57
N VAL A 137 12.32 16.82 1.85
CA VAL A 137 13.27 17.36 0.85
C VAL A 137 13.60 16.31 -0.21
N VAL A 138 13.88 15.07 0.20
CA VAL A 138 14.10 13.95 -0.74
C VAL A 138 12.87 13.76 -1.62
N GLN A 139 11.67 13.76 -1.04
CA GLN A 139 10.43 13.60 -1.81
C GLN A 139 10.17 14.77 -2.77
N VAL A 140 10.49 16.02 -2.41
CA VAL A 140 10.39 17.15 -3.33
C VAL A 140 11.20 16.87 -4.59
N ILE A 141 12.44 16.38 -4.45
CA ILE A 141 13.33 16.05 -5.57
C ILE A 141 12.73 14.94 -6.44
N PHE A 142 12.35 13.81 -5.84
CA PHE A 142 11.80 12.67 -6.57
C PHE A 142 10.44 12.97 -7.21
N CYS A 143 9.60 13.76 -6.56
CA CYS A 143 8.31 14.17 -7.10
C CYS A 143 8.44 15.07 -8.31
N GLN A 144 9.58 15.72 -8.59
CA GLN A 144 9.76 16.45 -9.85
C GLN A 144 9.92 15.54 -11.08
N VAL A 145 10.16 14.24 -10.88
CA VAL A 145 10.32 13.30 -12.00
C VAL A 145 8.97 13.14 -12.73
N PRO A 146 8.90 13.41 -14.05
CA PRO A 146 7.62 13.52 -14.76
C PRO A 146 6.88 12.21 -15.01
N ASN A 147 7.54 11.04 -14.92
CA ASN A 147 7.01 9.83 -15.55
C ASN A 147 7.29 8.54 -14.76
N PHE A 148 6.23 7.84 -14.36
CA PHE A 148 6.27 6.57 -13.63
C PHE A 148 6.96 5.44 -14.42
N HIS A 149 6.92 5.48 -15.77
CA HIS A 149 7.61 4.48 -16.59
C HIS A 149 9.14 4.54 -16.48
N LYS A 150 9.71 5.68 -16.07
CA LYS A 150 11.13 5.79 -15.71
C LYS A 150 11.44 5.26 -14.31
N LEU A 151 10.41 4.89 -13.55
CA LEU A 151 10.46 4.44 -12.15
C LEU A 151 10.03 2.97 -12.00
N SER A 152 9.88 2.19 -13.08
CA SER A 152 9.54 0.76 -12.96
C SER A 152 10.60 -0.04 -12.18
N TRP A 153 11.86 0.36 -12.29
CA TRP A 153 12.96 -0.19 -11.47
C TRP A 153 12.80 0.15 -9.98
N LEU A 154 12.23 1.32 -9.67
CA LEU A 154 11.95 1.78 -8.29
C LEU A 154 10.94 0.84 -7.63
N SER A 155 9.94 0.36 -8.36
CA SER A 155 8.96 -0.61 -7.85
C SER A 155 9.59 -1.98 -7.55
N ILE A 156 10.57 -2.42 -8.35
CA ILE A 156 11.30 -3.67 -8.10
C ILE A 156 12.16 -3.53 -6.84
N VAL A 157 12.91 -2.43 -6.72
CA VAL A 157 13.71 -2.14 -5.52
C VAL A 157 12.81 -2.05 -4.30
N ALA A 158 11.71 -1.31 -4.38
CA ALA A 158 10.72 -1.20 -3.30
C ALA A 158 10.19 -2.57 -2.84
N ALA A 159 9.86 -3.46 -3.79
CA ALA A 159 9.44 -4.81 -3.46
C ALA A 159 10.54 -5.59 -2.73
N ILE A 160 11.78 -5.60 -3.24
CA ILE A 160 12.90 -6.30 -2.58
C ILE A 160 13.10 -5.77 -1.16
N MET A 161 13.18 -4.44 -1.00
CA MET A 161 13.32 -3.81 0.31
C MET A 161 12.17 -4.19 1.25
N SER A 162 10.94 -4.27 0.74
CA SER A 162 9.76 -4.70 1.51
C SER A 162 9.87 -6.11 2.05
N PHE A 163 10.30 -7.06 1.21
CA PHE A 163 10.51 -8.43 1.65
C PHE A 163 11.68 -8.53 2.63
N SER A 164 12.75 -7.78 2.41
CA SER A 164 13.92 -7.75 3.29
C SER A 164 13.57 -7.32 4.71
N TYR A 165 13.00 -6.13 4.92
CA TYR A 165 12.70 -5.68 6.29
C TYR A 165 11.62 -6.55 6.95
N ALA A 166 10.64 -7.05 6.20
CA ALA A 166 9.59 -7.89 6.77
C ALA A 166 10.14 -9.25 7.23
N THR A 167 11.02 -9.86 6.44
CA THR A 167 11.70 -11.10 6.82
C THR A 167 12.60 -10.90 8.03
N ILE A 168 13.32 -9.78 8.10
CA ILE A 168 14.16 -9.43 9.25
C ILE A 168 13.31 -9.23 10.50
N ALA A 169 12.20 -8.48 10.41
CA ALA A 169 11.29 -8.28 11.54
C ALA A 169 10.73 -9.61 12.07
N VAL A 170 10.32 -10.51 11.17
CA VAL A 170 9.87 -11.87 11.52
C VAL A 170 10.99 -12.67 12.18
N GLY A 171 12.20 -12.67 11.60
CA GLY A 171 13.34 -13.41 12.13
C GLY A 171 13.78 -12.93 13.51
N LEU A 172 13.88 -11.61 13.70
CA LEU A 172 14.19 -11.01 15.00
C LEU A 172 13.12 -11.31 16.04
N SER A 173 11.83 -11.22 15.67
CA SER A 173 10.72 -11.56 16.57
C SER A 173 10.73 -13.03 16.96
N LEU A 174 10.96 -13.93 16.00
CA LEU A 174 11.10 -15.35 16.28
C LEU A 174 12.30 -15.64 17.21
N ALA A 175 13.45 -15.03 16.94
CA ALA A 175 14.63 -15.19 17.78
C ALA A 175 14.35 -14.72 19.22
N GLN A 176 13.70 -13.58 19.40
CA GLN A 176 13.32 -13.10 20.72
C GLN A 176 12.30 -14.00 21.42
N THR A 177 11.31 -14.52 20.70
CA THR A 177 10.37 -15.50 21.26
C THR A 177 11.09 -16.76 21.75
N ILE A 178 12.06 -17.27 20.98
CA ILE A 178 12.80 -18.50 21.34
C ILE A 178 13.78 -18.25 22.48
N SER A 179 14.48 -17.10 22.49
CA SER A 179 15.45 -16.76 23.53
C SER A 179 14.81 -16.33 24.86
N GLY A 180 13.50 -16.06 24.87
CA GLY A 180 12.75 -15.63 26.04
C GLY A 180 11.95 -14.36 25.75
N PRO A 181 10.61 -14.41 25.76
CA PRO A 181 9.77 -13.23 25.58
C PRO A 181 10.12 -12.12 26.57
N ARG A 182 10.20 -10.87 26.09
CA ARG A 182 10.42 -9.70 26.97
C ARG A 182 9.14 -9.23 27.65
N GLY A 183 8.01 -9.39 26.98
CA GLY A 183 6.73 -8.86 27.47
C GLY A 183 5.74 -9.94 27.88
N ARG A 184 4.73 -9.50 28.64
CA ARG A 184 3.62 -10.36 29.09
C ARG A 184 2.60 -10.50 27.97
N THR A 185 2.27 -11.73 27.61
CA THR A 185 1.25 -12.06 26.63
C THR A 185 -0.02 -12.51 27.34
N SER A 186 -1.17 -12.09 26.83
CA SER A 186 -2.48 -12.59 27.23
C SER A 186 -3.33 -12.94 26.00
N LEU A 187 -4.34 -13.79 26.18
CA LEU A 187 -5.29 -14.13 25.11
C LEU A 187 -6.13 -12.93 24.66
N THR A 188 -6.36 -11.96 25.56
CA THR A 188 -7.23 -10.79 25.29
C THR A 188 -6.43 -9.51 25.03
N GLY A 189 -5.12 -9.62 24.80
CA GLY A 189 -4.23 -8.46 24.62
C GLY A 189 -3.89 -7.77 25.94
N THR A 190 -3.69 -6.45 25.87
CA THR A 190 -3.43 -5.59 27.04
C THR A 190 -4.49 -5.79 28.13
N GLU A 191 -4.05 -6.11 29.34
CA GLU A 191 -4.94 -6.29 30.49
C GLU A 191 -5.40 -4.94 31.04
N VAL A 192 -6.64 -4.88 31.53
CA VAL A 192 -7.15 -3.68 32.20
C VAL A 192 -6.45 -3.59 33.56
N GLY A 193 -5.80 -2.47 33.82
CA GLY A 193 -4.96 -2.29 35.00
C GLY A 193 -4.66 -0.83 35.27
N VAL A 194 -3.55 -0.57 35.97
CA VAL A 194 -3.15 0.79 36.36
C VAL A 194 -2.81 1.65 35.13
N ASP A 195 -2.22 1.05 34.10
CA ASP A 195 -1.75 1.76 32.91
C ASP A 195 -2.82 1.94 31.82
N VAL A 196 -3.84 1.07 31.80
CA VAL A 196 -4.88 1.05 30.75
C VAL A 196 -6.23 0.72 31.38
N ASP A 197 -7.18 1.67 31.29
CA ASP A 197 -8.55 1.44 31.71
C ASP A 197 -9.39 0.70 30.65
N ALA A 198 -10.60 0.26 31.04
CA ALA A 198 -11.48 -0.47 30.14
C ALA A 198 -11.89 0.33 28.89
N SER A 199 -12.05 1.65 29.02
CA SER A 199 -12.45 2.51 27.90
C SER A 199 -11.30 2.66 26.89
N GLN A 200 -10.07 2.84 27.39
CA GLN A 200 -8.86 2.95 26.61
C GLN A 200 -8.57 1.65 25.86
N LYS A 201 -8.79 0.49 26.50
CA LYS A 201 -8.70 -0.82 25.82
C LYS A 201 -9.67 -0.92 24.63
N VAL A 202 -10.91 -0.44 24.79
CA VAL A 202 -11.90 -0.40 23.70
C VAL A 202 -11.46 0.53 22.57
N TRP A 203 -10.99 1.74 22.90
CA TRP A 203 -10.46 2.68 21.91
C TRP A 203 -9.27 2.10 21.14
N MET A 204 -8.29 1.51 21.83
CA MET A 204 -7.14 0.86 21.20
C MET A 204 -7.57 -0.29 20.28
N THR A 205 -8.59 -1.06 20.66
CA THR A 205 -9.12 -2.16 19.83
C THR A 205 -9.72 -1.65 18.53
N PHE A 206 -10.57 -0.62 18.59
CA PHE A 206 -11.16 -0.03 17.37
C PHE A 206 -10.13 0.67 16.49
N GLN A 207 -9.13 1.34 17.09
CA GLN A 207 -8.01 1.91 16.32
C GLN A 207 -7.21 0.80 15.63
N ALA A 208 -6.95 -0.33 16.29
CA ALA A 208 -6.29 -1.49 15.70
C ALA A 208 -7.08 -2.08 14.52
N LEU A 209 -8.41 -2.14 14.60
CA LEU A 209 -9.25 -2.53 13.45
C LEU A 209 -9.08 -1.56 12.27
N GLY A 210 -8.97 -0.26 12.54
CA GLY A 210 -8.61 0.74 11.52
C GLY A 210 -7.23 0.47 10.91
N ASN A 211 -6.22 0.17 11.72
CA ASN A 211 -4.87 -0.16 11.25
C ASN A 211 -4.88 -1.41 10.35
N VAL A 212 -5.63 -2.45 10.73
CA VAL A 212 -5.81 -3.66 9.90
C VAL A 212 -6.51 -3.30 8.59
N ALA A 213 -7.56 -2.48 8.64
CA ALA A 213 -8.28 -2.06 7.46
C ALA A 213 -7.37 -1.28 6.48
N PHE A 214 -6.51 -0.39 7.00
CA PHE A 214 -5.49 0.30 6.22
C PHE A 214 -4.48 -0.67 5.59
N ALA A 215 -3.98 -1.63 6.38
CA ALA A 215 -2.96 -2.57 5.95
C ALA A 215 -3.40 -3.42 4.74
N TYR A 216 -4.71 -3.69 4.60
CA TYR A 216 -5.31 -4.41 3.47
C TYR A 216 -5.88 -3.51 2.37
N SER A 217 -5.72 -2.19 2.46
CA SER A 217 -6.33 -1.23 1.54
C SER A 217 -5.50 -1.03 0.25
N TYR A 218 -5.53 -2.02 -0.64
CA TYR A 218 -4.95 -1.88 -2.00
C TYR A 218 -5.96 -1.32 -3.02
N SER A 219 -7.24 -1.24 -2.65
CA SER A 219 -8.33 -0.71 -3.48
C SER A 219 -8.08 0.73 -3.95
N ILE A 220 -7.34 1.50 -3.16
CA ILE A 220 -6.98 2.91 -3.41
C ILE A 220 -6.20 3.10 -4.72
N ILE A 221 -5.39 2.11 -5.13
CA ILE A 221 -4.56 2.17 -6.35
C ILE A 221 -4.95 1.13 -7.39
N LEU A 222 -6.00 0.34 -7.11
CA LEU A 222 -6.36 -0.82 -7.91
C LEU A 222 -6.75 -0.43 -9.34
N ILE A 223 -7.48 0.68 -9.49
CA ILE A 223 -7.98 1.15 -10.79
C ILE A 223 -6.82 1.70 -11.62
N GLU A 224 -5.89 2.43 -10.99
CA GLU A 224 -4.69 2.97 -11.63
C GLU A 224 -3.79 1.84 -12.14
N ILE A 225 -3.61 0.78 -11.34
CA ILE A 225 -2.87 -0.41 -11.79
C ILE A 225 -3.59 -1.06 -12.97
N GLN A 226 -4.91 -1.27 -12.87
CA GLN A 226 -5.71 -1.89 -13.93
C GLN A 226 -5.60 -1.17 -15.27
N ASP A 227 -5.67 0.16 -15.27
CA ASP A 227 -5.61 0.98 -16.48
C ASP A 227 -4.23 0.92 -17.18
N THR A 228 -3.18 0.52 -16.45
CA THR A 228 -1.81 0.39 -17.01
C THR A 228 -1.48 -1.01 -17.53
N LEU A 229 -2.32 -2.02 -17.27
CA LEU A 229 -2.04 -3.39 -17.65
C LEU A 229 -2.14 -3.60 -19.17
N ARG A 230 -1.09 -4.23 -19.73
CA ARG A 230 -1.09 -4.63 -21.14
C ARG A 230 -2.00 -5.84 -21.33
N SER A 231 -2.82 -5.80 -22.37
CA SER A 231 -3.59 -6.94 -22.88
C SER A 231 -2.98 -7.42 -24.21
N PRO A 232 -2.89 -8.75 -24.48
CA PRO A 232 -3.38 -9.90 -23.69
C PRO A 232 -2.38 -10.43 -22.63
N PRO A 233 -2.84 -11.20 -21.61
CA PRO A 233 -4.23 -11.57 -21.31
C PRO A 233 -5.02 -10.41 -20.71
N GLY A 234 -6.35 -10.52 -20.67
CA GLY A 234 -7.23 -9.45 -20.17
C GLY A 234 -6.89 -9.04 -18.73
N GLU A 235 -7.10 -7.75 -18.44
CA GLU A 235 -6.77 -7.10 -17.16
C GLU A 235 -7.30 -7.87 -15.95
N ASN A 236 -8.53 -8.40 -16.04
CA ASN A 236 -9.15 -9.19 -14.95
C ASN A 236 -8.38 -10.47 -14.60
N LYS A 237 -7.79 -11.18 -15.59
CA LYS A 237 -7.02 -12.41 -15.36
C LYS A 237 -5.68 -12.08 -14.71
N THR A 238 -4.99 -11.07 -15.25
CA THR A 238 -3.70 -10.61 -14.71
C THR A 238 -3.88 -10.08 -13.29
N MET A 239 -4.86 -9.21 -13.07
CA MET A 239 -5.16 -8.68 -11.74
C MET A 239 -5.58 -9.77 -10.77
N ARG A 240 -6.45 -10.72 -11.15
CA ARG A 240 -6.86 -11.79 -10.23
C ARG A 240 -5.66 -12.59 -9.72
N LYS A 241 -4.71 -12.90 -10.61
CA LYS A 241 -3.47 -13.59 -10.23
C LYS A 241 -2.58 -12.71 -9.34
N ALA A 242 -2.37 -11.45 -9.75
CA ALA A 242 -1.54 -10.50 -9.00
C ALA A 242 -2.10 -10.22 -7.60
N THR A 243 -3.40 -9.97 -7.50
CA THR A 243 -4.11 -9.74 -6.24
C THR A 243 -4.09 -10.98 -5.35
N LEU A 244 -4.31 -12.18 -5.89
CA LEU A 244 -4.22 -13.42 -5.09
C LEU A 244 -2.81 -13.56 -4.49
N MET A 245 -1.76 -13.46 -5.31
CA MET A 245 -0.39 -13.55 -4.83
C MET A 245 -0.08 -12.43 -3.81
N GLY A 246 -0.41 -11.18 -4.14
CA GLY A 246 -0.12 -10.02 -3.31
C GLY A 246 -0.81 -10.08 -1.96
N ILE A 247 -2.11 -10.37 -1.91
CA ILE A 247 -2.85 -10.48 -0.65
C ILE A 247 -2.35 -11.67 0.16
N SER A 248 -2.19 -12.85 -0.43
CA SER A 248 -1.71 -14.04 0.30
C SER A 248 -0.33 -13.81 0.92
N THR A 249 0.61 -13.23 0.18
CA THR A 249 1.93 -12.91 0.71
C THR A 249 1.87 -11.86 1.81
N THR A 250 1.09 -10.80 1.60
CA THR A 250 0.94 -9.72 2.58
C THR A 250 0.31 -10.23 3.88
N THR A 251 -0.74 -11.05 3.78
CA THR A 251 -1.37 -11.71 4.94
C THR A 251 -0.37 -12.59 5.69
N ALA A 252 0.44 -13.38 4.99
CA ALA A 252 1.43 -14.23 5.64
C ALA A 252 2.42 -13.39 6.47
N PHE A 253 2.98 -12.32 5.89
CA PHE A 253 3.89 -11.43 6.62
C PHE A 253 3.20 -10.67 7.75
N TYR A 254 2.00 -10.14 7.56
CA TYR A 254 1.28 -9.44 8.62
C TYR A 254 0.94 -10.36 9.79
N MET A 255 0.50 -11.58 9.52
CA MET A 255 0.24 -12.57 10.57
C MET A 255 1.52 -12.96 11.29
N LEU A 256 2.62 -13.21 10.56
CA LEU A 256 3.91 -13.54 11.18
C LEU A 256 4.44 -12.38 12.04
N CYS A 257 4.48 -11.15 11.51
CA CYS A 257 4.91 -9.97 12.26
C CYS A 257 4.02 -9.70 13.47
N GLY A 258 2.69 -9.79 13.32
CA GLY A 258 1.74 -9.57 14.40
C GLY A 258 1.84 -10.63 15.50
N CYS A 259 1.79 -11.91 15.14
CA CYS A 259 1.83 -13.00 16.11
C CYS A 259 3.20 -13.16 16.77
N LEU A 260 4.29 -13.16 16.01
CA LEU A 260 5.63 -13.29 16.58
C LEU A 260 6.05 -12.02 17.31
N GLY A 261 5.70 -10.84 16.79
CA GLY A 261 5.96 -9.57 17.47
C GLY A 261 5.23 -9.50 18.81
N TYR A 262 3.95 -9.87 18.86
CA TYR A 262 3.20 -9.97 20.11
C TYR A 262 3.77 -11.08 21.01
N SER A 263 4.18 -12.22 20.46
CA SER A 263 4.82 -13.27 21.25
C SER A 263 6.16 -12.82 21.86
N ALA A 264 6.90 -11.94 21.19
CA ALA A 264 8.20 -11.44 21.65
C ALA A 264 8.07 -10.32 22.69
N PHE A 265 7.12 -9.39 22.48
CA PHE A 265 7.02 -8.15 23.25
C PHE A 265 5.72 -8.00 24.05
N GLY A 266 4.77 -8.92 23.90
CA GLY A 266 3.51 -8.91 24.64
C GLY A 266 2.76 -7.59 24.55
N ASN A 267 2.23 -7.15 25.68
CA ASN A 267 1.48 -5.90 25.81
C ASN A 267 2.31 -4.63 25.53
N ASP A 268 3.64 -4.74 25.53
CA ASP A 268 4.57 -3.64 25.27
C ASP A 268 5.01 -3.58 23.79
N ALA A 269 4.39 -4.38 22.92
CA ALA A 269 4.68 -4.39 21.49
C ALA A 269 4.43 -3.00 20.87
N ASN A 270 5.49 -2.44 20.27
CA ASN A 270 5.42 -1.13 19.65
C ASN A 270 4.68 -1.19 18.29
N GLY A 271 3.96 -0.11 17.93
CA GLY A 271 3.26 0.01 16.65
C GLY A 271 4.18 -0.14 15.44
N ASN A 272 5.45 0.23 15.58
CA ASN A 272 6.52 -0.16 14.67
C ASN A 272 7.57 -0.98 15.43
N ILE A 273 7.53 -2.29 15.21
CA ILE A 273 8.36 -3.29 15.90
C ILE A 273 9.86 -3.04 15.68
N LEU A 274 10.26 -2.45 14.55
CA LEU A 274 11.66 -2.20 14.19
C LEU A 274 12.23 -0.88 14.73
N THR A 275 11.41 -0.03 15.35
CA THR A 275 11.84 1.28 15.88
C THR A 275 11.64 1.42 17.39
N GLY A 276 10.96 0.47 18.03
CA GLY A 276 10.79 0.42 19.49
C GLY A 276 12.01 -0.17 20.20
N PHE A 277 12.00 -0.18 21.54
CA PHE A 277 13.02 -0.82 22.40
C PHE A 277 13.17 -2.34 22.20
N GLY A 278 12.54 -2.91 21.17
CA GLY A 278 12.42 -4.34 20.95
C GLY A 278 13.69 -5.00 20.41
N PHE A 279 14.43 -4.32 19.52
CA PHE A 279 15.66 -4.84 18.91
C PHE A 279 16.71 -3.73 18.81
N TYR A 280 17.70 -3.73 19.71
CA TYR A 280 18.91 -2.92 19.56
C TYR A 280 20.11 -3.74 19.11
N GLU A 281 20.03 -5.06 19.26
CA GLU A 281 21.06 -6.00 18.83
C GLU A 281 20.41 -7.16 18.04
N PRO A 282 21.05 -7.63 16.96
CA PRO A 282 22.25 -7.08 16.33
C PRO A 282 21.97 -5.74 15.62
N TYR A 283 22.66 -4.66 16.01
CA TYR A 283 22.35 -3.29 15.56
C TYR A 283 22.44 -3.13 14.04
N TRP A 284 23.41 -3.77 13.39
CA TRP A 284 23.60 -3.70 11.94
C TRP A 284 22.40 -4.25 11.16
N LEU A 285 21.73 -5.28 11.68
CA LEU A 285 20.59 -5.93 11.04
C LEU A 285 19.34 -5.07 11.18
N VAL A 286 19.19 -4.44 12.35
CA VAL A 286 18.13 -3.45 12.63
C VAL A 286 18.31 -2.21 11.76
N ASP A 287 19.54 -1.72 11.61
CA ASP A 287 19.89 -0.60 10.72
C ASP A 287 19.58 -0.94 9.27
N PHE A 288 20.01 -2.11 8.80
CA PHE A 288 19.72 -2.56 7.46
C PHE A 288 18.21 -2.65 7.19
N ALA A 289 17.43 -3.18 8.13
CA ALA A 289 15.97 -3.24 8.00
C ALA A 289 15.34 -1.85 7.93
N ASN A 290 15.80 -0.90 8.76
CA ASN A 290 15.29 0.48 8.73
C ASN A 290 15.72 1.23 7.46
N VAL A 291 16.92 1.00 6.92
CA VAL A 291 17.32 1.50 5.59
C VAL A 291 16.40 0.95 4.51
N CYS A 292 16.10 -0.36 4.53
CA CYS A 292 15.14 -0.96 3.61
C CYS A 292 13.76 -0.29 3.70
N ILE A 293 13.27 0.01 4.91
CA ILE A 293 12.00 0.75 5.10
C ILE A 293 12.08 2.13 4.43
N VAL A 294 13.12 2.92 4.71
CA VAL A 294 13.27 4.27 4.12
C VAL A 294 13.27 4.18 2.59
N LEU A 295 14.06 3.27 2.01
CA LEU A 295 14.13 3.09 0.55
C LEU A 295 12.82 2.61 -0.06
N HIS A 296 12.12 1.67 0.59
CA HIS A 296 10.78 1.23 0.17
C HIS A 296 9.83 2.42 0.14
N LEU A 297 9.77 3.20 1.22
CA LEU A 297 8.83 4.32 1.34
C LEU A 297 9.17 5.48 0.41
N VAL A 298 10.44 5.68 0.03
CA VAL A 298 10.79 6.60 -1.06
C VAL A 298 10.07 6.21 -2.35
N GLY A 299 10.14 4.93 -2.72
CA GLY A 299 9.47 4.42 -3.91
C GLY A 299 7.95 4.40 -3.81
N GLY A 300 7.43 3.95 -2.68
CA GLY A 300 5.99 3.88 -2.42
C GLY A 300 5.32 5.26 -2.47
N PHE A 301 5.97 6.30 -1.91
CA PHE A 301 5.42 7.66 -1.92
C PHE A 301 5.12 8.15 -3.35
N GLN A 302 5.99 7.80 -4.31
CA GLN A 302 5.79 8.13 -5.71
C GLN A 302 4.59 7.40 -6.32
N VAL A 303 4.34 6.14 -5.94
CA VAL A 303 3.17 5.37 -6.43
C VAL A 303 1.85 6.07 -6.08
N PHE A 304 1.74 6.65 -4.88
CA PHE A 304 0.51 7.31 -4.42
C PHE A 304 0.39 8.77 -4.89
N CYS A 305 1.50 9.51 -5.00
CA CYS A 305 1.43 10.94 -5.34
C CYS A 305 1.33 11.20 -6.84
N GLN A 306 1.89 10.34 -7.70
CA GLN A 306 1.89 10.56 -9.14
C GLN A 306 0.47 10.59 -9.76
N PRO A 307 -0.50 9.73 -9.36
CA PRO A 307 -1.89 9.85 -9.81
C PRO A 307 -2.54 11.20 -9.44
N LEU A 308 -2.27 11.71 -8.23
CA LEU A 308 -2.76 13.02 -7.79
C LEU A 308 -2.18 14.16 -8.64
N PHE A 309 -0.87 14.13 -8.91
CA PHE A 309 -0.23 15.10 -9.78
C PHE A 309 -0.78 15.05 -11.20
N ALA A 310 -0.95 13.85 -11.76
CA ALA A 310 -1.52 13.67 -13.08
C ALA A 310 -2.97 14.21 -13.17
N ALA A 311 -3.78 14.01 -12.13
CA ALA A 311 -5.14 14.53 -12.07
C ALA A 311 -5.18 16.06 -12.03
N VAL A 312 -4.39 16.69 -11.15
CA VAL A 312 -4.36 18.16 -10.98
C VAL A 312 -3.74 18.83 -12.21
N GLU A 313 -2.58 18.36 -12.67
CA GLU A 313 -1.91 18.91 -13.86
C GLU A 313 -2.74 18.72 -15.13
N GLY A 314 -3.36 17.55 -15.29
CA GLY A 314 -4.27 17.29 -16.41
C GLY A 314 -5.51 18.18 -16.38
N GLY A 315 -6.06 18.46 -15.20
CA GLY A 315 -7.15 19.41 -15.00
C GLY A 315 -6.74 20.84 -15.36
N ALA A 316 -5.59 21.29 -14.87
CA ALA A 316 -5.04 22.61 -15.18
C ALA A 316 -4.79 22.79 -16.67
N ALA A 317 -4.18 21.80 -17.34
CA ALA A 317 -3.92 21.85 -18.78
C ALA A 317 -5.20 21.93 -19.62
N ARG A 318 -6.29 21.27 -19.19
CA ARG A 318 -7.61 21.38 -19.86
C ARG A 318 -8.27 22.73 -19.64
N ARG A 319 -8.12 23.29 -18.43
CA ARG A 319 -8.73 24.58 -18.07
C ARG A 319 -7.99 25.77 -18.69
N TYR A 320 -6.69 25.61 -18.93
CA TYR A 320 -5.79 26.61 -19.51
C TYR A 320 -5.02 26.02 -20.71
N PRO A 321 -5.70 25.75 -21.84
CA PRO A 321 -5.09 25.09 -23.00
C PRO A 321 -4.01 25.93 -23.70
N GLY A 322 -3.96 27.24 -23.45
CA GLY A 322 -2.94 28.16 -23.97
C GLY A 322 -1.75 28.40 -23.03
N LEU A 323 -1.66 27.67 -21.92
CA LEU A 323 -0.57 27.84 -20.96
C LEU A 323 0.76 27.46 -21.64
N GLY A 324 1.66 28.43 -21.82
CA GLY A 324 2.97 28.20 -22.42
C GLY A 324 3.77 27.15 -21.66
N ARG A 325 4.69 26.47 -22.35
CA ARG A 325 5.50 25.36 -21.80
C ARG A 325 6.22 25.75 -20.50
N GLU A 326 6.73 26.97 -20.43
CA GLU A 326 7.43 27.50 -19.25
C GLU A 326 6.51 27.64 -18.05
N HIS A 327 5.33 28.24 -18.24
CA HIS A 327 4.32 28.37 -17.19
C HIS A 327 3.82 27.01 -16.69
N ALA A 328 3.71 26.01 -17.59
CA ALA A 328 3.35 24.65 -17.20
C ALA A 328 4.46 23.97 -16.35
N VAL A 329 5.74 24.23 -16.65
CA VAL A 329 6.86 23.74 -15.85
C VAL A 329 6.91 24.41 -14.48
N VAL A 330 6.73 25.74 -14.43
CA VAL A 330 6.68 26.50 -13.17
C VAL A 330 5.50 26.03 -12.31
N PHE A 331 4.32 25.87 -12.90
CA PHE A 331 3.14 25.35 -12.20
C PHE A 331 3.42 23.98 -11.58
N ARG A 332 4.00 23.05 -12.36
CA ARG A 332 4.37 21.72 -11.87
C ARG A 332 5.32 21.81 -10.68
N LEU A 333 6.38 22.61 -10.81
CA LEU A 333 7.39 22.74 -9.77
C LEU A 333 6.80 23.31 -8.48
N VAL A 334 6.03 24.39 -8.58
CA VAL A 334 5.41 25.06 -7.43
C VAL A 334 4.38 24.17 -6.77
N TRP A 335 3.44 23.62 -7.53
CA TRP A 335 2.35 22.79 -6.99
C TRP A 335 2.87 21.51 -6.34
N ARG A 336 3.78 20.76 -7.00
CA ARG A 336 4.33 19.53 -6.42
C ARG A 336 5.12 19.81 -5.15
N THR A 337 5.89 20.89 -5.12
CA THR A 337 6.65 21.30 -3.92
C THR A 337 5.72 21.72 -2.79
N ALA A 338 4.68 22.52 -3.07
CA ALA A 338 3.68 22.91 -2.09
C ALA A 338 2.92 21.70 -1.53
N PHE A 339 2.58 20.74 -2.39
CA PHE A 339 1.91 19.50 -2.00
C PHE A 339 2.76 18.65 -1.06
N VAL A 340 4.04 18.42 -1.40
CA VAL A 340 4.95 17.68 -0.51
C VAL A 340 5.20 18.46 0.78
N GLY A 341 5.38 19.79 0.69
CA GLY A 341 5.55 20.65 1.87
C GLY A 341 4.36 20.58 2.83
N LEU A 342 3.13 20.53 2.31
CA LEU A 342 1.92 20.32 3.12
C LEU A 342 1.91 18.95 3.81
N ILE A 343 2.25 17.87 3.09
CA ILE A 343 2.38 16.53 3.67
C ILE A 343 3.41 16.52 4.79
N THR A 344 4.59 17.11 4.55
CA THR A 344 5.67 17.20 5.54
C THR A 344 5.25 18.01 6.77
N LEU A 345 4.54 19.13 6.57
CA LEU A 345 4.00 19.93 7.68
C LEU A 345 3.02 19.12 8.53
N LEU A 346 2.04 18.47 7.90
CA LEU A 346 1.05 17.66 8.62
C LEU A 346 1.70 16.48 9.35
N ALA A 347 2.72 15.84 8.75
CA ALA A 347 3.50 14.79 9.40
C ALA A 347 4.25 15.29 10.64
N MET A 348 4.75 16.54 10.64
CA MET A 348 5.39 17.14 11.82
C MET A 348 4.40 17.53 12.91
N LEU A 349 3.20 17.99 12.54
CA LEU A 349 2.19 18.43 13.50
C LEU A 349 1.56 17.25 14.24
N MET A 350 1.45 16.08 13.59
CA MET A 350 0.82 14.90 14.16
C MET A 350 1.61 13.62 13.80
N PRO A 351 2.78 13.35 14.39
CA PRO A 351 3.57 12.16 14.08
C PRO A 351 3.02 10.87 14.74
N PHE A 352 1.70 10.74 14.88
CA PHE A 352 1.04 9.63 15.59
C PHE A 352 0.75 8.48 14.63
N PHE A 353 1.74 7.61 14.43
CA PHE A 353 1.70 6.53 13.45
C PHE A 353 0.40 5.71 13.49
N ASN A 354 0.07 5.09 14.63
CA ASN A 354 -1.12 4.24 14.75
C ASN A 354 -2.43 5.01 14.54
N SER A 355 -2.57 6.21 15.10
CA SER A 355 -3.80 6.97 14.96
C SER A 355 -4.02 7.48 13.53
N ILE A 356 -2.95 7.84 12.82
CA ILE A 356 -3.04 8.21 11.40
C ILE A 356 -3.42 7.01 10.54
N LEU A 357 -2.76 5.86 10.71
CA LEU A 357 -3.11 4.67 9.95
C LEU A 357 -4.54 4.22 10.23
N GLY A 358 -4.99 4.27 11.49
CA GLY A 358 -6.34 3.91 11.88
C GLY A 358 -7.38 4.83 11.24
N PHE A 359 -7.12 6.12 11.24
CA PHE A 359 -7.97 7.13 10.60
C PHE A 359 -8.06 6.91 9.08
N LEU A 360 -6.92 6.74 8.41
CA LEU A 360 -6.88 6.49 6.96
C LEU A 360 -7.55 5.18 6.58
N GLY A 361 -7.31 4.13 7.36
CA GLY A 361 -7.96 2.83 7.19
C GLY A 361 -9.47 2.97 7.28
N SER A 362 -9.97 3.66 8.32
CA SER A 362 -11.40 3.88 8.48
C SER A 362 -12.01 4.63 7.28
N ILE A 363 -11.45 5.77 6.86
CA ILE A 363 -12.06 6.60 5.82
C ILE A 363 -12.03 5.92 4.44
N ALA A 364 -11.02 5.11 4.11
CA ALA A 364 -11.02 4.37 2.84
C ALA A 364 -11.84 3.09 2.89
N PHE A 365 -11.79 2.35 4.00
CA PHE A 365 -12.21 0.95 4.01
C PHE A 365 -13.67 0.77 3.64
N TRP A 366 -14.59 1.45 4.34
CA TRP A 366 -16.00 1.31 4.01
C TRP A 366 -16.34 1.78 2.59
N PRO A 367 -16.04 3.03 2.17
CA PRO A 367 -16.46 3.48 0.85
C PRO A 367 -15.77 2.70 -0.28
N LEU A 368 -14.44 2.58 -0.26
CA LEU A 368 -13.66 2.08 -1.39
C LEU A 368 -13.55 0.55 -1.43
N THR A 369 -13.48 -0.12 -0.28
CA THR A 369 -13.25 -1.57 -0.21
C THR A 369 -14.56 -2.35 -0.07
N VAL A 370 -15.60 -1.76 0.53
CA VAL A 370 -16.85 -2.46 0.82
C VAL A 370 -18.03 -1.91 0.01
N PHE A 371 -18.45 -0.67 0.29
CA PHE A 371 -19.67 -0.07 -0.25
C PHE A 371 -19.69 -0.02 -1.78
N PHE A 372 -18.69 0.62 -2.41
CA PHE A 372 -18.68 0.72 -3.87
C PHE A 372 -18.59 -0.63 -4.56
N PRO A 373 -17.67 -1.55 -4.19
CA PRO A 373 -17.62 -2.88 -4.80
C PRO A 373 -18.93 -3.69 -4.62
N VAL A 374 -19.55 -3.64 -3.44
CA VAL A 374 -20.81 -4.34 -3.16
C VAL A 374 -21.95 -3.76 -4.01
N GLU A 375 -22.09 -2.43 -4.05
CA GLU A 375 -23.15 -1.78 -4.83
C GLU A 375 -22.96 -2.00 -6.34
N MET A 376 -21.72 -1.93 -6.83
CA MET A 376 -21.40 -2.26 -8.22
C MET A 376 -21.71 -3.72 -8.53
N TYR A 377 -21.43 -4.66 -7.62
CA TYR A 377 -21.74 -6.07 -7.80
C TYR A 377 -23.26 -6.32 -7.85
N ILE A 378 -24.03 -5.75 -6.93
CA ILE A 378 -25.49 -5.85 -6.90
C ILE A 378 -26.09 -5.34 -8.23
N ARG A 379 -25.63 -4.19 -8.72
CA ARG A 379 -26.11 -3.62 -9.99
C ARG A 379 -25.67 -4.42 -11.21
N GLN A 380 -24.42 -4.87 -11.27
CA GLN A 380 -23.94 -5.64 -12.43
C GLN A 380 -24.58 -7.02 -12.52
N ARG A 381 -24.84 -7.66 -11.38
CA ARG A 381 -25.48 -8.99 -11.31
C ARG A 381 -27.01 -8.93 -11.23
N GLN A 382 -27.59 -7.72 -11.21
CA GLN A 382 -29.04 -7.51 -11.10
C GLN A 382 -29.66 -8.32 -9.95
N ILE A 383 -29.01 -8.28 -8.78
CA ILE A 383 -29.45 -9.05 -7.61
C ILE A 383 -30.81 -8.49 -7.13
N PRO A 384 -31.85 -9.32 -6.99
CA PRO A 384 -33.16 -8.85 -6.58
C PRO A 384 -33.09 -8.27 -5.17
N ARG A 385 -33.70 -7.08 -5.01
CA ARG A 385 -33.81 -6.42 -3.69
C ARG A 385 -34.57 -7.34 -2.73
N PHE A 386 -34.17 -7.31 -1.46
CA PHE A 386 -34.71 -8.15 -0.39
C PHE A 386 -34.52 -9.66 -0.54
N GLY A 387 -33.84 -10.14 -1.58
CA GLY A 387 -33.37 -11.53 -1.63
C GLY A 387 -32.30 -11.79 -0.56
N THR A 388 -32.12 -13.05 -0.17
CA THR A 388 -31.15 -13.46 0.88
C THR A 388 -29.73 -12.93 0.60
N LYS A 389 -29.27 -13.04 -0.66
CA LYS A 389 -27.96 -12.51 -1.09
C LYS A 389 -27.87 -10.99 -0.98
N TRP A 390 -28.94 -10.27 -1.30
CA TRP A 390 -28.98 -8.82 -1.20
C TRP A 390 -28.92 -8.39 0.26
N VAL A 391 -29.73 -9.01 1.12
CA VAL A 391 -29.72 -8.73 2.58
C VAL A 391 -28.34 -9.03 3.16
N ALA A 392 -27.73 -10.17 2.84
CA ALA A 392 -26.40 -10.51 3.33
C ALA A 392 -25.33 -9.47 2.93
N LEU A 393 -25.34 -9.02 1.67
CA LEU A 393 -24.40 -8.01 1.17
C LEU A 393 -24.62 -6.63 1.81
N GLN A 394 -25.88 -6.22 2.00
CA GLN A 394 -26.21 -4.96 2.67
C GLN A 394 -25.87 -5.00 4.16
N SER A 395 -26.17 -6.10 4.86
CA SER A 395 -25.80 -6.30 6.25
C SER A 395 -24.27 -6.27 6.42
N LEU A 396 -23.52 -6.91 5.54
CA LEU A 396 -22.06 -6.82 5.53
C LEU A 396 -21.59 -5.36 5.39
N SER A 397 -22.14 -4.63 4.41
CA SER A 397 -21.79 -3.22 4.20
C SER A 397 -22.10 -2.36 5.42
N PHE A 398 -23.25 -2.58 6.07
CA PHE A 398 -23.67 -1.86 7.26
C PHE A 398 -22.79 -2.19 8.49
N VAL A 399 -22.44 -3.45 8.72
CA VAL A 399 -21.52 -3.82 9.81
C VAL A 399 -20.14 -3.20 9.58
N CYS A 400 -19.60 -3.27 8.36
CA CYS A 400 -18.34 -2.62 8.02
C CYS A 400 -18.41 -1.09 8.18
N PHE A 401 -19.56 -0.47 7.93
CA PHE A 401 -19.79 0.95 8.20
C PHE A 401 -19.67 1.25 9.70
N LEU A 402 -20.36 0.50 10.55
CA LEU A 402 -20.31 0.69 12.01
C LEU A 402 -18.88 0.53 12.56
N VAL A 403 -18.17 -0.52 12.13
CA VAL A 403 -16.77 -0.73 12.51
C VAL A 403 -15.89 0.42 12.06
N THR A 404 -16.12 0.94 10.85
CA THR A 404 -15.40 2.10 10.32
C THR A 404 -15.64 3.37 11.14
N VAL A 405 -16.89 3.65 11.51
CA VAL A 405 -17.23 4.81 12.36
C VAL A 405 -16.54 4.69 13.72
N ALA A 406 -16.60 3.51 14.34
CA ALA A 406 -15.94 3.26 15.62
C ALA A 406 -14.40 3.39 15.52
N ALA A 407 -13.78 2.86 14.47
CA ALA A 407 -12.34 2.97 14.22
C ALA A 407 -11.91 4.43 13.98
N CYS A 408 -12.74 5.22 13.27
CA CYS A 408 -12.51 6.64 13.06
C CYS A 408 -12.55 7.41 14.38
N ALA A 409 -13.60 7.21 15.19
CA ALA A 409 -13.74 7.83 16.51
C ALA A 409 -12.55 7.48 17.44
N ALA A 410 -12.15 6.20 17.46
CA ALA A 410 -11.00 5.72 18.21
C ALA A 410 -9.67 6.34 17.75
N SER A 411 -9.51 6.56 16.45
CA SER A 411 -8.32 7.20 15.89
C SER A 411 -8.25 8.68 16.28
N ILE A 412 -9.39 9.40 16.24
CA ILE A 412 -9.48 10.79 16.71
C ILE A 412 -9.18 10.88 18.20
N GLN A 413 -9.73 9.97 19.01
CA GLN A 413 -9.44 9.89 20.44
C GLN A 413 -7.93 9.66 20.69
N GLY A 414 -7.31 8.74 19.95
CA GLY A 414 -5.87 8.49 20.02
C GLY A 414 -5.01 9.71 19.66
N VAL A 415 -5.39 10.49 18.64
CA VAL A 415 -4.74 11.77 18.32
C VAL A 415 -4.91 12.75 19.48
N ARG A 416 -6.13 12.90 20.01
CA ARG A 416 -6.42 13.81 21.12
C ARG A 416 -5.60 13.48 22.36
N ASP A 417 -5.47 12.19 22.70
CA ASP A 417 -4.68 11.76 23.85
C ASP A 417 -3.19 11.99 23.61
N SER A 418 -2.68 11.74 22.40
CA SER A 418 -1.28 11.98 22.04
C SER A 418 -0.93 13.48 22.02
N LEU A 419 -1.86 14.35 21.65
CA LEU A 419 -1.67 15.82 21.66
C LEU A 419 -1.56 16.41 23.07
N LYS A 420 -1.98 15.69 24.13
CA LYS A 420 -1.81 16.16 25.52
C LYS A 420 -0.35 16.20 25.94
N THR A 421 0.49 15.34 25.36
CA THR A 421 1.91 15.20 25.72
C THR A 421 2.85 15.68 24.62
N TYR A 422 2.38 15.72 23.38
CA TYR A 422 3.18 16.12 22.23
C TYR A 422 3.18 17.65 22.03
N THR A 423 4.37 18.24 22.04
CA THR A 423 4.61 19.63 21.60
C THR A 423 5.30 19.63 20.23
N PRO A 424 4.67 20.17 19.17
CA PRO A 424 5.27 20.20 17.84
C PRO A 424 6.66 20.87 17.86
N PHE A 425 7.59 20.30 17.08
CA PHE A 425 8.96 20.81 16.87
C PHE A 425 9.93 20.73 18.07
N THR A 426 9.44 20.51 19.28
CA THR A 426 10.26 20.45 20.51
C THR A 426 10.36 19.04 21.09
N THR A 427 9.43 18.15 20.76
CA THR A 427 9.41 16.78 21.29
C THR A 427 10.52 15.93 20.69
N LYS A 428 11.30 15.26 21.55
CA LYS A 428 12.28 14.25 21.16
C LYS A 428 11.68 12.83 21.30
N SER A 429 12.11 11.90 20.43
CA SER A 429 11.72 10.48 20.42
C SER A 429 12.70 9.57 21.15
#